data_AF-A0A1C4M581-F1
#
_entry.id   AF-A0A1C4M581-F1
#
_cell.length_a   1.000
_cell.length_b   1.000
_cell.length_c   1.000
_cell.angle_alpha   90.00
_cell.angle_beta   90.00
_cell.angle_gamma   90.00
#
_symmetry.space_group_name_H-M   'P 1'
#
loop_
_entity.id
_entity.type
_entity.pdbx_description
1 polymer ?
#
loop_
_entity_poly.entity_id
_entity_poly.type
_entity_poly.pdbx_seq_one_letter_code
_entity_poly.pdbx_strand_id
1 'polypeptide(L)'
;MAEKTERNSVSLGVFLAVAAHPGVPFSIIELAGRGITADAAASRWVLEVGKPSLHGFALADKLIDFGEREDQLVGLWQGYRAGEVGVVAFELRLAEIVVAMERWASVPEGPVADSSGRLRRKRGPVTDG
;
A
#
# COMPACT_ATOMS: atom_id res chain seq x y z
N MET A 1 -10.66 21.69 -21.34
CA MET A 1 -9.43 21.97 -20.56
C MET A 1 -9.20 20.79 -19.65
N ALA A 2 -8.21 19.96 -19.94
CA ALA A 2 -7.84 18.83 -19.09
C ALA A 2 -6.99 19.38 -17.94
N GLU A 3 -7.52 19.33 -16.73
CA GLU A 3 -6.76 19.61 -15.52
C GLU A 3 -5.69 18.52 -15.39
N LYS A 4 -4.46 18.86 -15.77
CA LYS A 4 -3.28 18.02 -15.58
C LYS A 4 -2.84 18.18 -14.14
N THR A 5 -3.60 17.60 -13.21
CA THR A 5 -3.10 17.34 -11.86
C THR A 5 -2.15 16.15 -12.00
N GLU A 6 -0.87 16.35 -11.73
CA GLU A 6 0.03 15.22 -11.46
C GLU A 6 -0.58 14.43 -10.30
N ARG A 7 -1.29 13.33 -10.60
CA ARG A 7 -1.85 12.43 -9.59
C ARG A 7 -0.68 11.64 -9.00
N ASN A 8 0.07 12.27 -8.10
CA ASN A 8 1.25 11.67 -7.49
C ASN A 8 0.91 10.53 -6.50
N SER A 9 -0.36 10.31 -6.16
CA SER A 9 -0.83 9.16 -5.40
C SER A 9 -2.33 8.96 -5.65
N VAL A 10 -2.75 7.73 -5.96
CA VAL A 10 -4.17 7.38 -6.19
C VAL A 10 -4.93 7.43 -4.87
N SER A 11 -4.34 6.87 -3.81
CA SER A 11 -4.92 6.85 -2.47
C SER A 11 -5.15 8.27 -1.93
N LEU A 12 -4.18 9.18 -2.09
CA LEU A 12 -4.33 10.59 -1.70
C LEU A 12 -5.52 11.24 -2.41
N GLY A 13 -5.67 11.00 -3.71
CA GLY A 13 -6.79 11.51 -4.49
C GLY A 13 -8.15 11.03 -3.95
N VAL A 14 -8.24 9.75 -3.55
CA VAL A 14 -9.47 9.21 -2.95
C VAL A 14 -9.73 9.82 -1.57
N PHE A 15 -8.74 9.88 -0.69
CA PHE A 15 -8.93 10.44 0.65
C PHE A 15 -9.33 11.92 0.64
N LEU A 16 -8.76 12.71 -0.27
CA LEU A 16 -9.18 14.11 -0.46
C LEU A 16 -10.61 14.20 -0.98
N ALA A 17 -11.01 13.32 -1.91
CA ALA A 17 -12.39 13.27 -2.40
C ALA A 17 -13.38 12.86 -1.30
N VAL A 18 -13.01 11.94 -0.42
CA VAL A 18 -13.79 11.58 0.77
C VAL A 18 -13.94 12.79 1.68
N ALA A 19 -12.84 13.44 2.06
CA ALA A 19 -12.85 14.57 2.98
C ALA A 19 -13.65 15.77 2.46
N ALA A 20 -13.69 15.96 1.14
CA ALA A 20 -14.43 17.05 0.50
C ALA A 20 -15.92 16.75 0.26
N HIS A 21 -16.38 15.52 0.49
CA HIS A 21 -17.75 15.13 0.13
C HIS A 21 -18.77 15.61 1.19
N PRO A 22 -19.80 16.39 0.82
CA PRO A 22 -20.69 17.03 1.79
C PRO A 22 -21.57 16.03 2.58
N GLY A 23 -21.76 14.82 2.04
CA GLY A 23 -22.55 13.77 2.67
C GLY A 23 -21.77 12.81 3.57
N VAL A 24 -20.46 12.99 3.78
CA VAL A 24 -19.72 12.13 4.72
C VAL A 24 -19.68 12.72 6.13
N PRO A 25 -19.92 11.90 7.18
CA PRO A 25 -19.74 12.30 8.57
C PRO A 25 -18.28 12.68 8.89
N PHE A 26 -18.10 13.46 9.96
CA PHE A 26 -16.78 13.90 10.41
C PHE A 26 -15.84 12.75 10.80
N SER A 27 -16.35 11.66 11.39
CA SER A 27 -15.55 10.46 11.71
C SER A 27 -14.91 9.83 10.48
N ILE A 28 -15.59 9.87 9.33
CA ILE A 28 -15.06 9.39 8.05
C ILE A 28 -13.97 10.33 7.52
N ILE A 29 -14.11 11.63 7.76
CA ILE A 29 -13.07 12.62 7.43
C ILE A 29 -11.81 12.37 8.26
N GLU A 30 -11.96 12.07 9.56
CA GLU A 30 -10.83 11.69 10.43
C GLU A 30 -10.12 10.42 9.92
N LEU A 31 -10.87 9.40 9.49
CA LEU A 31 -10.31 8.21 8.86
C LEU A 31 -9.55 8.54 7.58
N ALA A 32 -10.08 9.43 6.73
CA ALA A 32 -9.39 9.86 5.53
C ALA A 32 -8.07 10.58 5.85
N GLY A 33 -8.05 11.44 6.88
CA GLY A 33 -6.81 12.11 7.34
C GLY A 33 -5.75 11.12 7.84
N ARG A 34 -6.17 10.07 8.56
CA ARG A 34 -5.28 8.97 8.96
C ARG A 34 -4.73 8.21 7.75
N GLY A 35 -5.58 7.92 6.77
CA GLY A 35 -5.18 7.30 5.50
C GLY A 35 -4.12 8.09 4.74
N ILE A 36 -4.27 9.41 4.64
CA ILE A 36 -3.26 10.31 4.04
C ILE A 36 -1.92 10.21 4.79
N THR A 37 -1.98 10.18 6.12
CA THR A 37 -0.77 10.06 6.94
C THR A 37 -0.09 8.70 6.75
N ALA A 38 -0.87 7.63 6.64
CA ALA A 38 -0.38 6.28 6.37
C ALA A 38 0.28 6.17 4.98
N ASP A 39 -0.32 6.78 3.94
CA ASP A 39 0.24 6.82 2.58
C ASP A 39 1.60 7.55 2.53
N ALA A 40 1.68 8.70 3.20
CA ALA A 40 2.92 9.44 3.33
C ALA A 40 3.99 8.64 4.11
N ALA A 41 3.59 7.97 5.19
CA ALA A 41 4.48 7.12 5.98
C ALA A 41 4.99 5.91 5.18
N ALA A 42 4.15 5.30 4.35
CA ALA A 42 4.52 4.19 3.46
C ALA A 42 5.56 4.65 2.43
N SER A 43 5.32 5.78 1.75
CA SER A 43 6.28 6.37 0.81
C SER A 43 7.63 6.64 1.46
N ARG A 44 7.63 7.21 2.68
CA ARG A 44 8.84 7.44 3.45
C ARG A 44 9.55 6.14 3.80
N TRP A 45 8.82 5.13 4.28
CA TRP A 45 9.38 3.83 4.63
C TRP A 45 10.03 3.15 3.42
N VAL A 46 9.41 3.20 2.23
CA VAL A 46 9.98 2.61 1.00
C VAL A 46 11.34 3.24 0.69
N LEU A 47 11.48 4.55 0.84
CA LEU A 47 12.71 5.26 0.51
C LEU A 47 13.81 5.09 1.58
N GLU A 48 13.44 5.16 2.85
CA GLU A 48 14.41 5.16 3.97
C GLU A 48 14.78 3.75 4.44
N VAL A 49 13.86 2.79 4.34
CA VAL A 49 14.02 1.44 4.90
C VAL A 49 13.88 0.39 3.82
N GLY A 50 12.80 0.38 3.05
CA GLY A 50 12.50 -0.67 2.06
C GLY A 50 13.60 -0.84 1.02
N LYS A 51 13.90 0.21 0.25
CA LYS A 51 14.92 0.17 -0.81
C LYS A 51 16.33 -0.19 -0.31
N PRO A 52 16.82 0.34 0.84
CA PRO A 52 18.14 -0.03 1.33
C PRO A 52 18.22 -1.43 1.98
N SER A 53 17.13 -1.95 2.54
CA SER A 53 17.17 -3.15 3.40
C SER A 53 16.54 -4.41 2.78
N LEU A 54 15.67 -4.27 1.78
CA LEU A 54 14.99 -5.40 1.15
C LEU A 54 15.60 -5.76 -0.21
N HIS A 55 15.53 -7.05 -0.53
CA HIS A 55 15.83 -7.53 -1.88
C HIS A 55 14.71 -7.12 -2.83
N GLY A 56 15.02 -6.97 -4.12
CA GLY A 56 14.07 -6.45 -5.11
C GLY A 56 12.73 -7.18 -5.15
N PHE A 57 12.72 -8.51 -5.02
CA PHE A 57 11.47 -9.29 -4.99
C PHE A 57 10.66 -9.06 -3.70
N ALA A 58 11.29 -9.08 -2.53
CA ALA A 58 10.61 -8.81 -1.26
C ALA A 58 10.00 -7.39 -1.24
N LEU A 59 10.75 -6.40 -1.73
CA LEU A 59 10.22 -5.04 -1.88
C LEU A 59 9.05 -4.99 -2.87
N ALA A 60 9.14 -5.71 -4.00
CA ALA A 60 8.06 -5.76 -4.98
C ALA A 60 6.80 -6.41 -4.39
N ASP A 61 6.91 -7.54 -3.70
CA ASP A 61 5.77 -8.22 -3.05
C ASP A 61 5.09 -7.31 -2.04
N LYS A 62 5.88 -6.60 -1.23
CA LYS A 62 5.35 -5.63 -0.26
C LYS A 62 4.63 -4.45 -0.95
N LEU A 63 5.18 -3.94 -2.05
CA LEU A 63 4.55 -2.85 -2.83
C LEU A 63 3.28 -3.32 -3.54
N ILE A 64 3.21 -4.57 -4.00
CA ILE A 64 1.99 -5.18 -4.55
C ILE A 64 0.91 -5.23 -3.47
N ASP A 65 1.24 -5.69 -2.26
CA ASP A 65 0.30 -5.72 -1.14
C ASP A 65 -0.24 -4.31 -0.82
N PHE A 66 0.60 -3.27 -0.88
CA PHE A 66 0.15 -1.89 -0.71
C PHE A 66 -0.80 -1.45 -1.83
N GLY A 67 -0.46 -1.75 -3.08
CA GLY A 67 -1.29 -1.44 -4.26
C GLY A 67 -2.66 -2.11 -4.20
N GLU A 68 -2.76 -3.34 -3.69
CA GLU A 68 -4.06 -3.98 -3.46
C GLU A 68 -4.94 -3.19 -2.49
N ARG A 69 -4.36 -2.50 -1.49
CA ARG A 69 -5.12 -1.67 -0.55
C ARG A 69 -5.58 -0.38 -1.21
N GLU A 70 -4.77 0.18 -2.12
CA GLU A 70 -5.19 1.30 -2.97
C GLU A 70 -6.37 0.91 -3.87
N ASP A 71 -6.32 -0.25 -4.50
CA ASP A 71 -7.42 -0.75 -5.34
C ASP A 71 -8.71 -0.98 -4.53
N GLN A 72 -8.59 -1.55 -3.32
CA GLN A 72 -9.72 -1.69 -2.40
C GLN A 72 -10.32 -0.34 -2.01
N LEU A 73 -9.48 0.66 -1.74
CA LEU A 73 -9.90 2.01 -1.40
C LEU A 73 -10.66 2.67 -2.57
N VAL A 74 -10.13 2.55 -3.79
CA VAL A 74 -10.78 3.05 -5.00
C VAL A 74 -12.14 2.39 -5.20
N GLY A 75 -12.19 1.06 -5.12
CA GLY A 75 -13.43 0.29 -5.27
C GLY A 75 -14.47 0.68 -4.23
N LEU A 76 -14.05 0.81 -2.96
CA LEU A 76 -14.93 1.23 -1.87
C LEU A 76 -15.51 2.63 -2.10
N TRP A 77 -14.67 3.57 -2.53
CA TRP A 77 -15.11 4.94 -2.81
C TRP A 77 -16.11 5.02 -3.97
N GLN A 78 -15.86 4.28 -5.06
CA GLN A 78 -16.80 4.24 -6.18
C GLN A 78 -18.13 3.61 -5.77
N GLY A 79 -18.12 2.52 -5.00
CA GLY A 79 -19.33 1.88 -4.48
C GLY A 79 -20.15 2.81 -3.57
N TYR A 80 -19.49 3.59 -2.71
CA TYR A 80 -20.18 4.61 -1.90
C TYR A 80 -20.81 5.69 -2.78
N ARG A 81 -20.06 6.22 -3.75
CA ARG A 81 -20.55 7.24 -4.69
C ARG A 81 -21.71 6.78 -5.57
N ALA A 82 -21.73 5.50 -5.93
CA ALA A 82 -22.81 4.90 -6.69
C ALA A 82 -24.06 4.60 -5.82
N GLY A 83 -23.98 4.79 -4.50
CA GLY A 83 -25.04 4.43 -3.56
C GLY A 83 -25.16 2.92 -3.30
N GLU A 84 -24.20 2.12 -3.79
CA GLU A 84 -24.15 0.66 -3.61
C GLU A 84 -23.66 0.28 -2.20
N VAL A 85 -22.88 1.16 -1.57
CA VAL A 85 -22.37 1.01 -0.20
C VAL A 85 -22.97 2.10 0.68
N GLY A 86 -23.73 1.70 1.70
CA GLY A 86 -24.27 2.63 2.70
C GLY A 86 -23.17 3.20 3.62
N VAL A 87 -23.43 4.37 4.22
CA VAL A 87 -22.45 5.12 5.03
C VAL A 87 -21.81 4.30 6.17
N VAL A 88 -22.57 3.46 6.86
CA VAL A 88 -22.06 2.61 7.95
C VAL A 88 -21.08 1.55 7.42
N ALA A 89 -21.42 0.91 6.30
CA ALA A 89 -20.55 -0.07 5.66
C ALA A 89 -19.30 0.58 5.06
N PHE A 90 -19.45 1.79 4.53
CA PHE A 90 -18.34 2.60 4.02
C PHE A 90 -17.35 2.93 5.15
N GLU A 91 -17.84 3.46 6.27
CA GLU A 91 -17.01 3.81 7.42
C GLU A 91 -16.25 2.60 7.97
N LEU A 92 -16.93 1.47 8.18
CA LEU A 92 -16.31 0.25 8.70
C LEU A 92 -15.18 -0.24 7.78
N ARG A 93 -15.45 -0.37 6.47
CA ARG A 93 -14.47 -0.87 5.50
C ARG A 93 -13.33 0.13 5.28
N LEU A 94 -13.62 1.43 5.32
CA LEU A 94 -12.59 2.46 5.25
C LEU A 94 -11.65 2.36 6.44
N ALA A 95 -12.19 2.15 7.65
CA ALA A 95 -11.39 1.95 8.85
C ALA A 95 -10.49 0.70 8.74
N GLU A 96 -11.01 -0.42 8.21
CA GLU A 96 -10.23 -1.64 7.98
C GLU A 96 -9.05 -1.39 7.01
N ILE A 97 -9.31 -0.71 5.88
CA ILE A 97 -8.27 -0.37 4.90
C ILE A 97 -7.23 0.55 5.52
N VAL A 98 -7.65 1.62 6.22
CA VAL A 98 -6.72 2.57 6.85
C VAL A 98 -5.85 1.88 7.89
N VAL A 99 -6.41 1.00 8.73
CA VAL A 99 -5.64 0.22 9.70
C VAL A 99 -4.65 -0.72 9.02
N ALA A 100 -5.02 -1.33 7.89
CA ALA A 100 -4.11 -2.14 7.11
C ALA A 100 -2.95 -1.31 6.54
N MET A 101 -3.24 -0.13 5.98
CA MET A 101 -2.22 0.80 5.47
C MET A 101 -1.27 1.28 6.59
N GLU A 102 -1.80 1.61 7.77
CA GLU A 102 -0.99 2.02 8.93
C GLU A 102 -0.02 0.92 9.39
N ARG A 103 -0.45 -0.35 9.32
CA ARG A 103 0.35 -1.51 9.75
C ARG A 103 1.28 -2.04 8.68
N TRP A 104 1.06 -1.68 7.42
CA TRP A 104 1.78 -2.21 6.26
C TRP A 104 3.32 -2.12 6.42
N ALA A 105 3.81 -0.96 6.87
CA ALA A 105 5.23 -0.72 7.09
C ALA A 105 5.80 -1.44 8.33
N SER A 106 4.94 -1.89 9.25
CA SER A 106 5.33 -2.49 10.53
C SER A 106 5.57 -4.00 10.47
N VAL A 107 5.15 -4.68 9.38
CA VAL A 107 5.29 -6.13 9.26
C VAL A 107 6.77 -6.48 9.03
N PRO A 108 7.46 -7.12 10.00
CA PRO A 108 8.81 -7.61 9.80
C PRO A 108 8.72 -8.82 8.88
N GLU A 109 9.34 -8.74 7.70
CA GLU A 109 9.54 -9.94 6.90
C GLU A 109 10.66 -10.73 7.55
N GLY A 110 10.31 -11.91 8.09
CA GLY A 110 11.28 -12.88 8.55
C GLY A 110 12.26 -13.22 7.42
N PRO A 111 13.46 -13.75 7.74
CA PRO A 111 14.49 -14.01 6.73
C PRO A 111 13.91 -14.90 5.63
N VAL A 112 13.79 -14.34 4.42
CA VAL A 112 13.50 -15.10 3.21
C VAL A 112 14.62 -16.11 3.09
N ALA A 113 14.29 -17.40 3.30
CA ALA A 113 15.25 -18.47 3.17
C ALA A 113 15.88 -18.37 1.78
N ASP A 114 17.19 -18.13 1.76
CA ASP A 114 18.04 -18.00 0.59
C ASP A 114 17.83 -19.19 -0.36
N SER A 115 16.93 -19.02 -1.32
CA SER A 115 16.71 -20.01 -2.38
C SER A 115 17.84 -19.97 -3.42
N SER A 116 18.85 -19.10 -3.22
CA SER A 116 20.08 -19.01 -4.01
C SER A 116 21.04 -20.21 -3.88
N GLY A 117 20.73 -21.18 -3.02
CA GLY A 117 21.53 -22.40 -2.85
C GLY A 117 21.63 -23.31 -4.10
N ARG A 118 20.78 -23.15 -5.13
CA ARG A 118 20.75 -24.06 -6.29
C ARG A 118 21.58 -23.64 -7.51
N LEU A 119 22.10 -22.41 -7.58
CA LEU A 119 22.88 -21.96 -8.74
C LEU A 119 24.40 -21.88 -8.49
N ARG A 120 24.86 -22.21 -7.27
CA ARG A 120 26.28 -22.12 -6.88
C ARG A 120 26.91 -23.47 -6.50
N ARG A 121 26.64 -24.54 -7.26
CA ARG A 121 27.50 -25.75 -7.26
C ARG A 121 27.64 -26.33 -8.65
N LYS A 122 28.54 -25.75 -9.45
CA LYS A 122 29.47 -26.49 -10.33
C LYS A 122 30.54 -25.54 -10.85
N ARG A 123 31.54 -25.25 -10.02
CA ARG A 123 32.84 -24.77 -10.51
C ARG A 123 33.95 -25.29 -9.60
N GLY A 124 34.46 -26.48 -9.96
CA GLY A 124 35.72 -27.10 -9.51
C GLY A 124 35.86 -27.38 -8.01
N PRO A 125 36.92 -28.08 -7.55
CA PRO A 125 38.16 -28.41 -8.27
C PRO A 125 38.50 -29.92 -8.24
N VAL A 126 39.45 -30.36 -9.06
CA VAL A 126 40.64 -31.15 -8.65
C VAL A 126 41.43 -31.55 -9.91
N THR A 127 42.73 -31.44 -9.72
CA THR A 127 43.88 -31.57 -10.61
C THR A 127 44.29 -33.02 -10.91
N ASP A 128 45.14 -33.11 -11.93
CA ASP A 128 46.20 -34.09 -12.26
C ASP A 128 45.87 -35.45 -12.89
N GLY A 129 46.50 -35.64 -14.06
CA GLY A 129 46.54 -36.82 -14.92
C GLY A 129 47.12 -36.44 -16.29
#